data_AF-A0A7W2FF09-F1
#
_entry.id   AF-A0A7W2FF09-F1
#
_cell.length_a   1.000
_cell.length_b   1.000
_cell.length_c   1.000
_cell.angle_alpha   90.00
_cell.angle_beta   90.00
_cell.angle_gamma   90.00
#
_symmetry.space_group_name_H-M   'P 1'
#
loop_
_entity.id
_entity.type
_entity.pdbx_description
1 polymer ?
#
loop_
_entity_poly.entity_id
_entity_poly.type
_entity_poly.pdbx_seq_one_letter_code
_entity_poly.pdbx_strand_id
1 'polypeptide(L)'
;MKRNRINLALGILLAAIAAAVLTSTVRLPLEQGLQQASMLLLGLAAMAALSSFASTVENSANAPLVQFPSNDRRLTPPGQARAMDGLPDRRERRQSPTPWGPSTDDLLEEDPALALAKLRIDLEGELRRIAQVRKLPLETRHAPIHQLADALLLARLLDPDQDRNLNSVLQDCNAAIHGTDMTAEAAATVIKTGTRLLGTLRHL
;
A
#
# COMPACT_ATOMS: atom_id res chain seq x y z
N MET A 1 1.98 -19.66 -13.98
CA MET A 1 1.43 -19.67 -15.36
C MET A 1 0.12 -20.45 -15.53
N LYS A 2 -0.08 -21.63 -14.90
CA LYS A 2 -1.35 -22.41 -15.06
C LYS A 2 -2.62 -21.67 -14.59
N ARG A 3 -2.58 -20.93 -13.47
CA ARG A 3 -3.74 -20.16 -12.95
C ARG A 3 -4.26 -19.09 -13.93
N ASN A 4 -3.38 -18.38 -14.64
CA ASN A 4 -3.81 -17.35 -15.59
C ASN A 4 -4.56 -17.93 -16.80
N ARG A 5 -4.21 -19.14 -17.25
CA ARG A 5 -4.92 -19.81 -18.36
C ARG A 5 -6.34 -20.25 -17.97
N ILE A 6 -6.51 -20.69 -16.72
CA ILE A 6 -7.83 -21.08 -16.19
C ILE A 6 -8.73 -19.85 -16.08
N ASN A 7 -8.22 -18.73 -15.56
CA ASN A 7 -8.99 -17.49 -15.44
C ASN A 7 -9.38 -16.94 -16.82
N LEU A 8 -8.49 -17.00 -17.82
CA LEU A 8 -8.80 -16.62 -19.19
C LEU A 8 -9.90 -17.49 -19.81
N ALA A 9 -9.79 -18.82 -19.67
CA ALA A 9 -10.77 -19.76 -20.18
C ALA A 9 -12.16 -19.55 -19.54
N LEU A 10 -12.19 -19.28 -18.23
CA LEU A 10 -13.42 -18.98 -17.51
C LEU A 10 -14.05 -17.66 -17.99
N GLY A 11 -13.23 -16.63 -18.25
CA GLY A 11 -13.70 -15.36 -18.81
C GLY A 11 -14.33 -15.52 -20.19
N ILE A 12 -13.69 -16.30 -21.08
CA ILE A 12 -14.23 -16.60 -22.42
C ILE A 12 -15.56 -17.36 -22.32
N LEU A 13 -15.65 -18.34 -21.42
CA LEU A 13 -16.87 -19.12 -21.21
C LEU A 13 -18.03 -18.23 -20.72
N LEU A 14 -17.78 -17.34 -19.74
CA LEU A 14 -18.78 -16.40 -19.23
C LEU A 14 -19.25 -15.42 -20.32
N ALA A 15 -18.33 -14.91 -21.14
CA ALA A 15 -18.69 -14.04 -22.26
C ALA A 15 -19.57 -14.77 -23.30
N ALA A 16 -19.27 -16.03 -23.60
CA ALA A 16 -20.09 -16.85 -24.51
C ALA A 16 -21.50 -17.11 -23.97
N ILE A 17 -21.63 -17.37 -22.65
CA ILE A 17 -22.93 -17.53 -21.99
C ILE A 17 -23.73 -16.23 -22.06
N ALA A 18 -23.12 -15.09 -21.77
CA ALA A 18 -23.77 -13.78 -21.85
C ALA A 18 -24.27 -13.49 -23.27
N ALA A 19 -23.45 -13.77 -24.29
CA ALA A 19 -23.85 -13.62 -25.70
C ALA A 19 -25.01 -14.55 -26.07
N ALA A 20 -24.99 -15.81 -25.62
CA ALA A 20 -26.08 -16.76 -25.86
C ALA A 20 -27.42 -16.28 -25.26
N VAL A 21 -27.40 -15.76 -24.02
CA VAL A 21 -28.57 -15.18 -23.35
C VAL A 21 -29.09 -13.94 -24.11
N LEU A 22 -28.19 -13.06 -24.55
CA LEU A 22 -28.56 -11.90 -25.37
C LEU A 22 -29.22 -12.29 -26.70
N THR A 23 -28.74 -13.35 -27.34
CA THR A 23 -29.33 -13.82 -28.60
C THR A 23 -30.67 -14.54 -28.41
N SER A 24 -30.90 -15.18 -27.26
CA SER A 24 -32.16 -15.88 -26.99
C SER A 24 -33.29 -14.92 -26.64
N THR A 25 -33.00 -13.80 -25.95
CA THR A 25 -34.01 -12.77 -25.62
C THR A 25 -34.55 -12.06 -26.86
N VAL A 26 -33.75 -11.92 -27.93
CA VAL A 26 -34.20 -11.29 -29.19
C VAL A 26 -35.17 -12.17 -29.97
N ARG A 27 -35.13 -13.50 -29.79
CA ARG A 27 -35.94 -14.45 -30.60
C ARG A 27 -37.28 -14.82 -29.98
N LEU A 28 -37.49 -14.54 -28.70
CA LEU A 28 -38.71 -14.93 -27.98
C LEU A 28 -39.55 -13.68 -27.68
N PRO A 29 -40.80 -13.60 -28.16
CA PRO A 29 -41.71 -12.53 -27.76
C PRO A 29 -42.11 -12.75 -26.30
N LEU A 30 -41.35 -12.13 -25.39
CA LEU A 30 -41.61 -12.13 -23.96
C LEU A 30 -42.66 -11.08 -23.61
N GLU A 31 -43.55 -11.40 -22.67
CA GLU A 31 -44.45 -10.46 -21.99
C GLU A 31 -43.67 -9.24 -21.48
N GLN A 32 -44.24 -8.03 -21.60
CA GLN A 32 -43.55 -6.76 -21.32
C GLN A 32 -42.90 -6.68 -19.92
N GLY A 33 -43.48 -7.35 -18.92
CA GLY A 33 -42.91 -7.43 -17.56
C GLY A 33 -41.60 -8.23 -17.49
N LEU A 34 -41.48 -9.31 -18.27
CA LEU A 34 -40.25 -10.12 -18.30
C LEU A 34 -39.10 -9.40 -19.03
N GLN A 35 -39.42 -8.53 -20.00
CA GLN A 35 -38.41 -7.75 -20.71
C GLN A 35 -37.70 -6.75 -19.80
N GLN A 36 -38.42 -6.08 -18.90
CA GLN A 36 -37.82 -5.15 -17.94
C GLN A 36 -36.94 -5.87 -16.91
N ALA A 37 -37.41 -6.99 -16.36
CA ALA A 37 -36.63 -7.78 -15.41
C ALA A 37 -35.36 -8.35 -16.04
N SER A 38 -35.44 -8.86 -17.28
CA SER A 38 -34.28 -9.39 -18.00
C SER A 38 -33.26 -8.30 -18.36
N MET A 39 -33.70 -7.09 -18.76
CA MET A 39 -32.80 -5.97 -18.98
C MET A 39 -32.06 -5.55 -17.70
N LEU A 40 -32.74 -5.51 -16.55
CA LEU A 40 -32.11 -5.18 -15.27
C LEU A 40 -31.07 -6.23 -14.86
N LEU A 41 -31.41 -7.51 -14.98
CA LEU A 41 -30.48 -8.61 -14.67
C LEU A 41 -29.26 -8.59 -15.60
N LEU A 42 -29.47 -8.29 -16.87
CA LEU A 42 -28.38 -8.15 -17.84
C LEU A 42 -27.47 -6.95 -17.50
N GLY A 43 -28.05 -5.83 -17.09
CA GLY A 43 -27.30 -4.65 -16.65
C GLY A 43 -26.44 -4.92 -15.41
N LEU A 44 -26.99 -5.61 -14.41
CA LEU A 44 -26.25 -6.00 -13.21
C LEU A 44 -25.12 -7.00 -13.53
N ALA A 45 -25.37 -7.98 -14.38
CA ALA A 45 -24.35 -8.93 -14.83
C ALA A 45 -23.23 -8.24 -15.62
N ALA A 46 -23.57 -7.30 -16.50
CA ALA A 46 -22.58 -6.52 -17.25
C ALA A 46 -21.71 -5.65 -16.32
N MET A 47 -22.32 -4.96 -15.34
CA MET A 47 -21.59 -4.18 -14.34
C MET A 47 -20.65 -5.04 -13.49
N ALA A 48 -21.09 -6.22 -13.04
CA ALA A 48 -20.26 -7.15 -12.27
C ALA A 48 -19.07 -7.66 -13.09
N ALA A 49 -19.29 -7.99 -14.37
CA ALA A 49 -18.22 -8.41 -15.27
C ALA A 49 -17.20 -7.28 -15.51
N LEU A 50 -17.67 -6.05 -15.70
CA LEU A 50 -16.81 -4.89 -15.92
C LEU A 50 -15.96 -4.57 -14.68
N SER A 51 -16.56 -4.63 -13.49
CA SER A 51 -15.86 -4.42 -12.21
C SER A 51 -14.76 -5.47 -11.98
N SER A 52 -15.07 -6.74 -12.24
CA SER A 52 -14.09 -7.84 -12.14
C SER A 52 -12.93 -7.67 -13.14
N PHE A 53 -13.23 -7.23 -14.37
CA PHE A 53 -12.21 -6.96 -15.38
C PHE A 53 -11.31 -5.78 -14.97
N ALA A 54 -11.89 -4.67 -14.52
CA ALA A 54 -11.13 -3.50 -14.05
C ALA A 54 -10.16 -3.87 -12.92
N SER A 55 -10.64 -4.61 -11.91
CA SER A 55 -9.80 -5.13 -10.82
C SER A 55 -8.66 -6.02 -11.32
N THR A 56 -8.90 -6.83 -12.35
CA THR A 56 -7.87 -7.72 -12.94
C THR A 56 -6.82 -6.94 -13.74
N VAL A 57 -7.23 -5.89 -14.45
CA VAL A 57 -6.32 -5.00 -15.19
C VAL A 57 -5.47 -4.17 -14.23
N GLU A 58 -6.05 -3.58 -13.19
CA GLU A 58 -5.31 -2.85 -12.15
C GLU A 58 -4.29 -3.74 -11.44
N ASN A 59 -4.67 -4.98 -11.11
CA ASN A 59 -3.74 -5.95 -10.52
C ASN A 59 -2.64 -6.42 -11.49
N SER A 60 -2.89 -6.40 -12.80
CA SER A 60 -1.89 -6.78 -13.81
C SER A 60 -0.96 -5.63 -14.19
N ALA A 61 -1.41 -4.38 -14.09
CA ALA A 61 -0.61 -3.17 -14.35
C ALA A 61 0.49 -2.93 -13.31
N ASN A 62 0.42 -3.59 -12.15
CA ASN A 62 1.48 -3.61 -11.13
C ASN A 62 2.60 -4.64 -11.42
N ALA A 63 2.60 -5.31 -12.57
CA ALA A 63 3.79 -6.00 -13.06
C ALA A 63 4.80 -4.95 -13.56
N PRO A 64 6.05 -4.91 -13.04
CA PRO A 64 7.02 -3.89 -13.42
C PRO A 64 7.43 -4.08 -14.89
N LEU A 65 6.77 -3.37 -15.79
CA LEU A 65 7.28 -3.13 -17.13
C LEU A 65 8.46 -2.16 -16.97
N VAL A 66 9.62 -2.59 -17.48
CA VAL A 66 10.93 -1.92 -17.42
C VAL A 66 11.70 -2.17 -16.13
N GLN A 67 12.30 -3.36 -16.04
CA GLN A 67 13.56 -3.50 -15.30
C GLN A 67 14.63 -2.72 -16.07
N PHE A 68 15.01 -1.55 -15.58
CA PHE A 68 16.24 -0.92 -16.03
C PHE A 68 17.40 -1.83 -15.61
N PRO A 69 18.29 -2.26 -16.52
CA PRO A 69 19.48 -3.00 -16.12
C PRO A 69 20.34 -2.08 -15.25
N SER A 70 20.51 -2.47 -13.99
CA SER A 70 21.46 -1.84 -13.07
C SER A 70 22.83 -1.81 -13.74
N ASN A 71 23.23 -0.62 -14.17
CA ASN A 71 24.54 -0.36 -14.71
C ASN A 71 25.50 -0.29 -13.52
N ASP A 72 25.96 -1.45 -13.05
CA ASP A 72 27.01 -1.59 -12.03
C ASP A 72 28.34 -1.08 -12.61
N ARG A 73 28.46 0.24 -12.70
CA ARG A 73 29.72 0.91 -12.99
C ARG A 73 30.53 0.91 -11.70
N ARG A 74 31.27 -0.18 -11.49
CA ARG A 74 32.37 -0.28 -10.53
C ARG A 74 33.33 0.88 -10.78
N LEU A 75 33.26 1.91 -9.94
CA LEU A 75 34.35 2.88 -9.79
C LEU A 75 35.35 2.29 -8.80
N THR A 76 36.46 1.78 -9.32
CA THR A 76 37.68 1.56 -8.54
C THR A 76 38.25 2.92 -8.15
N PRO A 77 38.63 3.17 -6.89
CA PRO A 77 39.20 4.46 -6.49
C PRO A 77 40.71 4.45 -6.73
N PRO A 78 41.31 5.53 -7.29
CA PRO A 78 42.73 5.76 -7.14
C PRO A 78 42.95 6.76 -6.00
N GLY A 79 43.62 6.28 -4.95
CA GLY A 79 44.47 7.08 -4.07
C GLY A 79 43.83 8.25 -3.34
N GLN A 80 43.50 8.05 -2.06
CA GLN A 80 43.67 9.10 -1.05
C GLN A 80 43.72 8.50 0.35
N ALA A 81 44.93 8.04 0.71
CA ALA A 81 45.36 8.02 2.09
C ALA A 81 45.72 9.46 2.48
N ARG A 82 44.79 10.18 3.14
CA ARG A 82 45.10 11.40 3.90
C ARG A 82 44.12 11.55 5.04
N ALA A 83 44.69 11.52 6.25
CA ALA A 83 44.20 12.09 7.50
C ALA A 83 42.76 11.73 7.93
N MET A 84 42.64 10.62 8.67
CA MET A 84 41.58 10.49 9.67
C MET A 84 42.01 11.23 10.93
N ASP A 85 41.57 12.47 11.07
CA ASP A 85 41.50 13.16 12.35
C ASP A 85 40.17 13.93 12.39
N GLY A 86 39.27 13.53 13.30
CA GLY A 86 37.96 14.19 13.48
C GLY A 86 36.74 13.54 12.82
N LEU A 87 36.55 12.22 12.90
CA LEU A 87 35.21 11.67 12.65
C LEU A 87 34.27 11.98 13.83
N PRO A 88 33.10 12.62 13.60
CA PRO A 88 32.08 12.78 14.63
C PRO A 88 31.59 11.40 15.09
N ASP A 89 31.18 11.36 16.36
CA ASP A 89 30.74 10.18 17.09
C ASP A 89 29.80 9.30 16.25
N ARG A 90 30.15 8.02 16.09
CA ARG A 90 29.40 7.00 15.32
C ARG A 90 27.96 6.83 15.84
N ARG A 91 27.64 7.39 17.01
CA ARG A 91 26.28 7.44 17.59
C ARG A 91 25.35 8.45 16.90
N GLU A 92 25.85 9.53 16.31
CA GLU A 92 25.01 10.53 15.61
C GLU A 92 24.57 10.04 14.21
N ARG A 93 25.28 9.08 13.62
CA ARG A 93 24.96 8.52 12.29
C ARG A 93 23.76 7.57 12.26
N ARG A 94 23.05 7.38 13.37
CA ARG A 94 21.84 6.54 13.46
C ARG A 94 20.54 7.28 13.17
N GLN A 95 20.58 8.58 12.93
CA GLN A 95 19.40 9.38 12.56
C GLN A 95 19.46 9.95 11.15
N SER A 96 20.32 9.45 10.26
CA SER A 96 20.38 10.00 8.90
C SER A 96 19.02 9.83 8.23
N PRO A 97 18.28 10.94 7.97
CA PRO A 97 17.13 10.91 7.09
C PRO A 97 17.63 10.36 5.75
N THR A 98 16.78 9.69 5.00
CA THR A 98 17.13 9.30 3.64
C THR A 98 17.71 10.50 2.90
N PRO A 99 18.85 10.37 2.18
CA PRO A 99 19.59 11.51 1.63
C PRO A 99 18.87 12.37 0.58
N TRP A 100 17.59 12.10 0.27
CA TRP A 100 16.87 12.72 -0.85
C TRP A 100 15.40 13.06 -0.57
N GLY A 101 14.92 13.02 0.69
CA GLY A 101 13.54 13.38 1.03
C GLY A 101 13.45 14.38 2.19
N PRO A 102 12.50 15.33 2.16
CA PRO A 102 12.27 16.25 3.27
C PRO A 102 11.92 15.48 4.54
N SER A 103 12.35 15.98 5.70
CA SER A 103 12.00 15.40 6.99
C SER A 103 10.50 15.60 7.27
N THR A 104 9.92 14.79 8.17
CA THR A 104 8.52 14.99 8.57
C THR A 104 8.32 16.35 9.26
N ASP A 105 9.35 16.86 9.93
CA ASP A 105 9.31 18.15 10.60
C ASP A 105 9.39 19.30 9.57
N ASP A 106 10.19 19.14 8.51
CA ASP A 106 10.29 20.11 7.41
C ASP A 106 8.93 20.28 6.72
N LEU A 107 8.20 19.16 6.53
CA LEU A 107 6.89 19.15 5.89
C LEU A 107 5.79 19.73 6.79
N LEU A 108 5.95 19.71 8.12
CA LEU A 108 4.90 20.17 9.04
C LEU A 108 4.63 21.68 8.90
N GLU A 109 5.67 22.46 8.62
CA GLU A 109 5.55 23.91 8.42
C GLU A 109 4.94 24.25 7.05
N GLU A 110 5.17 23.42 6.03
CA GLU A 110 4.70 23.64 4.66
C GLU A 110 3.28 23.09 4.43
N ASP A 111 3.05 21.82 4.78
CA ASP A 111 1.81 21.08 4.56
C ASP A 111 1.65 19.96 5.60
N PRO A 112 0.84 20.19 6.66
CA PRO A 112 0.59 19.19 7.71
C PRO A 112 0.01 17.87 7.19
N ALA A 113 -0.80 17.90 6.13
CA ALA A 113 -1.37 16.69 5.55
C ALA A 113 -0.29 15.86 4.85
N LEU A 114 0.63 16.53 4.13
CA LEU A 114 1.78 15.88 3.51
C LEU A 114 2.75 15.30 4.56
N ALA A 115 2.99 16.01 5.67
CA ALA A 115 3.79 15.52 6.78
C ALA A 115 3.21 14.22 7.38
N LEU A 116 1.89 14.16 7.59
CA LEU A 116 1.21 12.96 8.08
C LEU A 116 1.16 11.83 7.05
N ALA A 117 1.05 12.16 5.77
CA ALA A 117 1.18 11.17 4.70
C ALA A 117 2.57 10.52 4.70
N LYS A 118 3.63 11.34 4.86
CA LYS A 118 5.00 10.83 5.01
C LYS A 118 5.14 9.95 6.25
N LEU A 119 4.62 10.38 7.40
CA LEU A 119 4.66 9.60 8.64
C LEU A 119 4.02 8.21 8.47
N ARG A 120 2.87 8.15 7.80
CA ARG A 120 2.19 6.88 7.50
C ARG A 120 3.04 5.97 6.62
N ILE A 121 3.69 6.51 5.59
CA ILE A 121 4.59 5.74 4.71
C ILE A 121 5.76 5.17 5.52
N ASP A 122 6.36 5.98 6.39
CA ASP A 122 7.49 5.54 7.21
C ASP A 122 7.08 4.43 8.20
N LEU A 123 5.91 4.56 8.84
CA LEU A 123 5.34 3.53 9.71
C LEU A 123 5.05 2.23 8.95
N GLU A 124 4.41 2.31 7.77
CA GLU A 124 4.16 1.12 6.94
C GLU A 124 5.47 0.43 6.54
N GLY A 125 6.47 1.21 6.13
CA GLY A 125 7.78 0.72 5.76
C GLY A 125 8.43 -0.08 6.89
N GLU A 126 8.42 0.45 8.11
CA GLU A 126 9.00 -0.24 9.27
C GLU A 126 8.21 -1.48 9.69
N LEU A 127 6.87 -1.42 9.74
CA LEU A 127 6.03 -2.58 10.03
C LEU A 127 6.28 -3.71 9.01
N ARG A 128 6.37 -3.37 7.73
CA ARG A 128 6.67 -4.31 6.65
C ARG A 128 8.08 -4.87 6.78
N ARG A 129 9.08 -4.05 7.11
CA ARG A 129 10.46 -4.50 7.39
C ARG A 129 10.47 -5.54 8.52
N ILE A 130 9.83 -5.25 9.65
CA ILE A 130 9.76 -6.16 10.80
C ILE A 130 9.11 -7.48 10.41
N ALA A 131 7.95 -7.42 9.73
CA ALA A 131 7.25 -8.63 9.29
C ALA A 131 8.10 -9.51 8.38
N GLN A 132 8.89 -8.91 7.48
CA GLN A 132 9.83 -9.63 6.61
C GLN A 132 11.00 -10.23 7.39
N VAL A 133 11.64 -9.46 8.27
CA VAL A 133 12.78 -9.92 9.08
C VAL A 133 12.37 -11.05 10.01
N ARG A 134 11.17 -10.98 10.59
CA ARG A 134 10.59 -11.97 11.51
C ARG A 134 9.85 -13.10 10.79
N LYS A 135 9.79 -13.08 9.46
CA LYS A 135 9.12 -14.07 8.60
C LYS A 135 7.67 -14.35 9.02
N LEU A 136 6.92 -13.30 9.33
CA LEU A 136 5.51 -13.43 9.71
C LEU A 136 4.69 -13.98 8.53
N PRO A 137 3.72 -14.87 8.78
CA PRO A 137 2.87 -15.45 7.74
C PRO A 137 1.84 -14.41 7.26
N LEU A 138 2.22 -13.59 6.29
CA LEU A 138 1.30 -12.67 5.62
C LEU A 138 0.69 -13.36 4.39
N GLU A 139 -0.63 -13.31 4.24
CA GLU A 139 -1.33 -13.93 3.11
C GLU A 139 -0.95 -13.31 1.76
N THR A 140 -0.58 -12.03 1.77
CA THR A 140 -0.27 -11.27 0.56
C THR A 140 1.04 -10.49 0.71
N ARG A 141 1.75 -10.33 -0.42
CA ARG A 141 2.95 -9.48 -0.50
C ARG A 141 2.64 -8.01 -0.18
N HIS A 142 1.40 -7.59 -0.44
CA HIS A 142 0.88 -6.24 -0.26
C HIS A 142 -0.14 -6.18 0.87
N ALA A 143 0.17 -6.83 2.00
CA ALA A 143 -0.68 -6.74 3.17
C ALA A 143 -0.86 -5.25 3.55
N PRO A 144 -2.11 -4.78 3.77
CA PRO A 144 -2.40 -3.45 4.24
C PRO A 144 -1.86 -3.23 5.65
N ILE A 145 -1.66 -1.97 6.03
CA ILE A 145 -0.97 -1.60 7.27
C ILE A 145 -1.63 -2.18 8.54
N HIS A 146 -2.96 -2.28 8.59
CA HIS A 146 -3.66 -2.89 9.72
C HIS A 146 -3.35 -4.38 9.86
N GLN A 147 -3.29 -5.13 8.75
CA GLN A 147 -2.88 -6.54 8.79
C GLN A 147 -1.43 -6.72 9.24
N LEU A 148 -0.55 -5.75 8.93
CA LEU A 148 0.82 -5.76 9.44
C LEU A 148 0.83 -5.54 10.95
N ALA A 149 0.09 -4.55 11.45
CA ALA A 149 -0.05 -4.26 12.88
C ALA A 149 -0.60 -5.49 13.64
N ASP A 150 -1.70 -6.07 13.17
CA ASP A 150 -2.31 -7.27 13.73
C ASP A 150 -1.34 -8.45 13.79
N ALA A 151 -0.60 -8.69 12.70
CA ALA A 151 0.39 -9.77 12.65
C ALA A 151 1.53 -9.56 13.67
N LEU A 152 1.98 -8.32 13.87
CA LEU A 152 3.01 -7.99 14.86
C LEU A 152 2.47 -8.11 16.31
N LEU A 153 1.22 -7.71 16.55
CA LEU A 153 0.56 -7.88 17.85
C LEU A 153 0.37 -9.36 18.20
N LEU A 154 -0.12 -10.17 17.26
CA LEU A 154 -0.27 -11.62 17.43
C LEU A 154 1.07 -12.31 17.67
N ALA A 155 2.15 -11.83 17.04
CA ALA A 155 3.51 -12.30 17.27
C ALA A 155 4.14 -11.77 18.58
N ARG A 156 3.40 -10.96 19.37
CA ARG A 156 3.87 -10.29 20.60
C ARG A 156 5.10 -9.41 20.38
N LEU A 157 5.25 -8.85 19.19
CA LEU A 157 6.29 -7.86 18.87
C LEU A 157 5.84 -6.44 19.22
N LEU A 158 4.53 -6.21 19.25
CA LEU A 158 3.91 -5.01 19.79
C LEU A 158 3.20 -5.36 21.10
N ASP A 159 3.32 -4.46 22.09
CA ASP A 159 2.46 -4.49 23.25
C ASP A 159 1.09 -3.83 22.95
N PRO A 160 0.04 -4.09 23.75
CA PRO A 160 -1.30 -3.54 23.49
C PRO A 160 -1.37 -2.00 23.51
N ASP A 161 -0.47 -1.33 24.24
CA ASP A 161 -0.45 0.13 24.30
C ASP A 161 0.21 0.71 23.04
N GLN A 162 1.25 0.06 22.52
CA GLN A 162 1.87 0.38 21.24
C GLN A 162 0.89 0.21 20.09
N ASP A 163 0.14 -0.89 20.08
CA ASP A 163 -0.88 -1.14 19.06
C ASP A 163 -1.99 -0.08 19.10
N ARG A 164 -2.49 0.25 20.30
CA ARG A 164 -3.49 1.32 20.45
C ARG A 164 -2.97 2.68 19.94
N ASN A 165 -1.75 3.04 20.32
CA ASN A 165 -1.13 4.28 19.88
C ASN A 165 -0.90 4.29 18.37
N LEU A 166 -0.47 3.17 17.79
CA LEU A 166 -0.30 3.02 16.35
C LEU A 166 -1.63 3.21 15.62
N ASN A 167 -2.68 2.51 16.05
CA ASN A 167 -4.01 2.63 15.44
C ASN A 167 -4.58 4.05 15.52
N SER A 168 -4.38 4.74 16.66
CA SER A 168 -4.75 6.16 16.78
C SER A 168 -4.02 7.04 15.77
N VAL A 169 -2.68 6.92 15.67
CA VAL A 169 -1.88 7.69 14.71
C VAL A 169 -2.29 7.38 13.27
N LEU A 170 -2.56 6.12 12.94
CA LEU A 170 -2.99 5.73 11.60
C LEU A 170 -4.36 6.29 11.24
N GLN A 171 -5.28 6.36 12.20
CA GLN A 171 -6.59 7.00 12.00
C GLN A 171 -6.43 8.48 11.67
N ASP A 172 -5.61 9.22 12.42
CA ASP A 172 -5.37 10.64 12.20
C ASP A 172 -4.65 10.89 10.86
N CYS A 173 -3.66 10.08 10.52
CA CYS A 173 -3.00 10.15 9.22
C CYS A 173 -3.98 9.89 8.07
N ASN A 174 -4.87 8.92 8.21
CA ASN A 174 -5.86 8.61 7.18
C ASN A 174 -6.87 9.75 7.01
N ALA A 175 -7.34 10.35 8.11
CA ALA A 175 -8.20 11.53 8.06
C ALA A 175 -7.52 12.70 7.32
N ALA A 176 -6.25 12.99 7.63
CA ALA A 176 -5.47 14.03 6.96
C ALA A 176 -5.39 13.82 5.44
N ILE A 177 -5.05 12.59 5.03
CA ILE A 177 -4.89 12.21 3.61
C ILE A 177 -6.22 12.34 2.85
N HIS A 178 -7.35 12.14 3.52
CA HIS A 178 -8.67 12.32 2.94
C HIS A 178 -9.20 13.76 2.99
N GLY A 179 -8.35 14.73 3.37
CA GLY A 179 -8.68 16.15 3.34
C GLY A 179 -9.48 16.63 4.56
N THR A 180 -9.45 15.90 5.68
CA THR A 180 -9.98 16.42 6.93
C THR A 180 -9.14 17.60 7.40
N ASP A 181 -9.78 18.74 7.64
CA ASP A 181 -9.12 19.92 8.19
C ASP A 181 -8.48 19.60 9.54
N MET A 182 -7.17 19.81 9.64
CA MET A 182 -6.40 19.57 10.85
C MET A 182 -5.48 20.74 11.12
N THR A 183 -5.49 21.20 12.36
CA THR A 183 -4.61 22.29 12.78
C THR A 183 -3.15 21.83 12.84
N ALA A 184 -2.21 22.76 12.63
CA ALA A 184 -0.79 22.45 12.74
C ALA A 184 -0.42 21.89 14.13
N GLU A 185 -1.07 22.36 15.19
CA GLU A 185 -0.88 21.87 16.56
C GLU A 185 -1.34 20.41 16.74
N ALA A 186 -2.47 20.04 16.14
CA ALA A 186 -2.96 18.67 16.14
C ALA A 186 -2.02 17.76 15.35
N ALA A 187 -1.63 18.17 14.14
CA ALA A 187 -0.66 17.45 13.32
C ALA A 187 0.69 17.26 14.04
N ALA A 188 1.20 18.31 14.72
CA ALA A 188 2.43 18.23 15.51
C ALA A 188 2.34 17.18 16.63
N THR A 189 1.18 17.07 17.29
CA THR A 189 0.93 16.09 18.35
C THR A 189 0.93 14.66 17.80
N VAL A 190 0.30 14.46 16.65
CA VAL A 190 0.28 13.17 15.94
C VAL A 190 1.69 12.79 15.48
N ILE A 191 2.43 13.72 14.87
CA ILE A 191 3.82 13.52 14.42
C ILE A 191 4.72 13.16 15.59
N LYS A 192 4.64 13.88 16.70
CA LYS A 192 5.42 13.58 17.92
C LYS A 192 5.14 12.16 18.44
N THR A 193 3.88 11.74 18.43
CA THR A 193 3.49 10.40 18.88
C THR A 193 3.98 9.33 17.89
N GLY A 194 3.78 9.55 16.59
CA GLY A 194 4.19 8.63 15.53
C GLY A 194 5.71 8.50 15.38
N THR A 195 6.48 9.57 15.54
CA THR A 195 7.95 9.52 15.52
C THR A 195 8.49 8.74 16.72
N ARG A 196 7.88 8.87 17.91
CA ARG A 196 8.22 8.03 19.07
C ARG A 196 7.94 6.55 18.79
N LEU A 197 6.78 6.23 18.21
CA LEU A 197 6.44 4.86 17.80
C LEU A 197 7.44 4.31 16.77
N LEU A 198 7.78 5.10 15.75
CA LEU A 198 8.74 4.75 14.72
C LEU A 198 10.13 4.45 15.32
N GLY A 199 10.55 5.24 16.32
CA GLY A 199 11.75 4.98 17.10
C GLY A 199 11.73 3.60 17.76
N THR A 200 10.63 3.26 18.44
CA THR A 200 10.44 1.94 19.05
C THR A 200 10.47 0.81 18.01
N LEU A 201 9.74 0.96 16.89
CA LEU A 201 9.66 -0.04 15.82
C LEU A 201 11.02 -0.33 15.18
N ARG A 202 11.88 0.68 15.02
CA ARG A 202 13.23 0.51 14.45
C ARG A 202 14.16 -0.36 15.29
N HIS A 203 13.81 -0.60 16.56
CA HIS A 203 14.56 -1.46 17.46
C HIS A 203 14.02 -2.90 17.54
N LEU A 204 12.93 -3.22 16.81
CA LEU A 204 12.36 -4.57 16.67
C LEU A 204 12.93 -5.32 15.46
#